data_AF-A0A2P8FSK0-F1
#
_entry.id   AF-A0A2P8FSK0-F1
#
_cell.length_a   1.000
_cell.length_b   1.000
_cell.length_c   1.000
_cell.angle_alpha   90.00
_cell.angle_beta   90.00
_cell.angle_gamma   90.00
#
_symmetry.space_group_name_H-M   'P 1'
#
loop_
_entity.id
_entity.type
_entity.pdbx_description
1 polymer ?
#
loop_
_entity_poly.entity_id
_entity_poly.type
_entity_poly.pdbx_seq_one_letter_code
_entity_poly.pdbx_strand_id
1 'polypeptide(L)'
;MRNALEKARRYLDDARTIVDGIEQENGYYTDRKSIRRAGRLAYKGVMIALNSFLGLANKNEHSISWYECKLAETDSMRSLRFHSLYCTLSLSMGFDGILLPSISSAGLEEADEFIEWIETKSVAT
;
A
#
# COMPACT_ATOMS: atom_id res chain seq x y z
N MET A 1 -3.33 -17.39 3.55
CA MET A 1 -3.68 -16.43 2.49
C MET A 1 -4.92 -15.60 2.84
N ARG A 2 -6.11 -16.19 3.03
CA ARG A 2 -7.33 -15.45 3.44
C ARG A 2 -7.12 -14.51 4.63
N ASN A 3 -6.58 -15.02 5.75
CA ASN A 3 -6.29 -14.20 6.93
C ASN A 3 -5.29 -13.06 6.67
N ALA A 4 -4.39 -13.20 5.69
CA ALA A 4 -3.43 -12.17 5.33
C ALA A 4 -4.09 -11.05 4.50
N LEU A 5 -5.02 -11.41 3.61
CA LEU A 5 -5.77 -10.46 2.79
C LEU A 5 -6.78 -9.67 3.63
N GLU A 6 -7.51 -10.33 4.52
CA GLU A 6 -8.36 -9.65 5.52
C GLU A 6 -7.56 -8.68 6.38
N LYS A 7 -6.37 -9.09 6.82
CA LYS A 7 -5.45 -8.22 7.56
C LYS A 7 -4.96 -7.05 6.70
N ALA A 8 -4.62 -7.28 5.43
CA ALA A 8 -4.18 -6.23 4.52
C ALA A 8 -5.27 -5.17 4.31
N ARG A 9 -6.52 -5.61 4.06
CA ARG A 9 -7.69 -4.72 3.92
C ARG A 9 -7.93 -3.89 5.17
N ARG A 10 -7.89 -4.50 6.35
CA ARG A 10 -8.01 -3.78 7.62
C ARG A 10 -6.94 -2.69 7.78
N TYR A 11 -5.71 -2.93 7.34
CA TYR A 11 -4.66 -1.91 7.39
C TYR A 11 -4.94 -0.73 6.44
N LEU A 12 -5.56 -0.97 5.28
CA LEU A 12 -6.03 0.10 4.39
C LEU A 12 -7.21 0.86 5.00
N ASP A 13 -8.18 0.17 5.60
CA ASP A 13 -9.34 0.81 6.23
C ASP A 13 -8.92 1.68 7.43
N ASP A 14 -7.99 1.18 8.24
CA ASP A 14 -7.39 1.95 9.34
C ASP A 14 -6.63 3.18 8.78
N ALA A 15 -5.97 3.06 7.62
CA ALA A 15 -5.26 4.17 6.99
C ALA A 15 -6.24 5.23 6.43
N ARG A 16 -7.34 4.81 5.80
CA ARG A 16 -8.43 5.71 5.36
C ARG A 16 -9.03 6.46 6.53
N THR A 17 -9.37 5.73 7.60
CA THR A 17 -9.92 6.32 8.83
C THR A 17 -9.01 7.40 9.41
N ILE A 18 -7.68 7.20 9.33
CA ILE A 18 -6.72 8.23 9.74
C ILE A 18 -6.82 9.45 8.81
N VAL A 19 -6.80 9.27 7.49
CA VAL A 19 -6.81 10.37 6.52
C VAL A 19 -8.12 11.16 6.58
N ASP A 20 -9.25 10.48 6.65
CA ASP A 20 -10.60 11.07 6.70
C ASP A 20 -10.82 11.89 7.98
N GLY A 21 -10.08 11.57 9.05
CA GLY A 21 -10.09 12.31 10.31
C GLY A 21 -9.21 13.57 10.32
N ILE A 22 -8.48 13.88 9.25
CA ILE A 22 -7.59 15.04 9.19
C ILE A 22 -8.36 16.25 8.63
N GLU A 23 -8.31 17.36 9.38
CA GLU A 23 -8.85 18.63 8.90
C GLU A 23 -8.11 19.13 7.65
N GLN A 24 -8.83 19.83 6.78
CA GLN A 24 -8.25 20.45 5.60
C GLN A 24 -8.34 21.97 5.67
N GLU A 25 -7.23 22.63 5.37
CA GLU A 25 -7.12 24.09 5.26
C GLU A 25 -6.57 24.45 3.88
N ASN A 26 -7.28 25.34 3.17
CA ASN A 26 -6.90 25.78 1.82
C ASN A 26 -6.62 24.62 0.83
N GLY A 27 -7.30 23.47 1.01
CA GLY A 27 -7.12 22.29 0.17
C GLY A 27 -5.93 21.38 0.54
N TYR A 28 -5.31 21.58 1.70
CA TYR A 28 -4.24 20.74 2.23
C TYR A 28 -4.61 20.14 3.58
N TYR A 29 -4.14 18.93 3.87
CA TYR A 29 -4.21 18.35 5.20
C TYR A 29 -3.41 19.18 6.21
N THR A 30 -3.90 19.28 7.44
CA THR A 30 -3.23 20.03 8.52
C THR A 30 -2.25 19.17 9.33
N ASP A 31 -2.40 17.83 9.31
CA ASP A 31 -1.61 16.92 10.14
C ASP A 31 -0.66 16.01 9.34
N ARG A 32 0.58 16.47 9.19
CA ARG A 32 1.69 15.72 8.57
C ARG A 32 1.99 14.39 9.27
N LYS A 33 1.86 14.33 10.59
CA LYS A 33 2.18 13.13 11.38
C LYS A 33 1.13 12.04 11.11
N SER A 34 -0.14 12.43 11.01
CA SER A 34 -1.22 11.52 10.64
C SER A 34 -1.07 11.01 9.22
N ILE A 35 -0.70 11.85 8.24
CA ILE A 35 -0.40 11.38 6.87
C ILE A 35 0.74 10.34 6.86
N ARG A 36 1.83 10.59 7.58
CA ARG A 36 2.94 9.61 7.71
C ARG A 36 2.48 8.30 8.30
N ARG A 37 1.63 8.35 9.33
CA ARG A 37 1.07 7.15 9.95
C ARG A 37 0.18 6.39 8.97
N ALA A 38 -0.71 7.08 8.26
CA ALA A 38 -1.58 6.48 7.25
C ALA A 38 -0.78 5.82 6.12
N GLY A 39 0.20 6.52 5.54
CA GLY A 39 1.03 5.98 4.46
C GLY A 39 1.79 4.71 4.86
N ARG A 40 2.42 4.69 6.05
CA ARG A 40 3.10 3.50 6.57
C ARG A 40 2.15 2.34 6.81
N LEU A 41 0.93 2.63 7.30
CA LEU A 41 -0.06 1.61 7.58
C LEU A 41 -0.59 1.00 6.28
N ALA A 42 -0.94 1.84 5.30
CA ALA A 42 -1.39 1.40 3.99
C ALA A 42 -0.32 0.57 3.28
N TYR A 43 0.93 1.05 3.23
CA TYR A 43 2.03 0.32 2.62
C TYR A 43 2.28 -1.03 3.30
N LYS A 44 2.16 -1.10 4.64
CA LYS A 44 2.23 -2.36 5.37
C LYS A 44 1.10 -3.33 4.98
N GLY A 45 -0.11 -2.83 4.70
CA GLY A 45 -1.20 -3.63 4.13
C GLY A 45 -0.81 -4.26 2.80
N VAL A 46 -0.28 -3.46 1.86
CA VAL A 46 0.22 -3.93 0.56
C VAL A 46 1.28 -5.02 0.74
N MET A 47 2.25 -4.81 1.63
CA MET A 47 3.31 -5.79 1.89
C MET A 47 2.80 -7.10 2.48
N ILE A 48 1.79 -7.05 3.37
CA ILE A 48 1.18 -8.26 3.92
C ILE A 48 0.52 -9.08 2.81
N ALA A 49 -0.23 -8.43 1.91
CA ALA A 49 -0.87 -9.09 0.78
C ALA A 49 0.17 -9.69 -0.18
N LEU A 50 1.16 -8.89 -0.59
CA LEU A 50 2.21 -9.31 -1.52
C LEU A 50 3.05 -10.47 -0.95
N ASN A 51 3.44 -10.40 0.33
CA ASN A 51 4.19 -11.49 0.96
C ASN A 51 3.37 -12.78 1.03
N SER A 52 2.06 -12.67 1.27
CA SER A 52 1.19 -13.84 1.22
C SER A 52 1.08 -14.41 -0.19
N PHE A 53 1.00 -13.57 -1.22
CA PHE A 53 0.95 -13.98 -2.63
C PHE A 53 2.21 -14.72 -3.06
N LEU A 54 3.39 -14.20 -2.66
CA LEU A 54 4.70 -14.78 -2.99
C LEU A 54 5.10 -15.97 -2.09
N GLY A 55 4.24 -16.39 -1.15
CA GLY A 55 4.53 -17.49 -0.23
C GLY A 55 5.64 -17.18 0.79
N LEU A 56 5.86 -15.91 1.11
CA LEU A 56 6.98 -15.43 1.94
C LEU A 56 6.63 -15.30 3.43
N ALA A 57 5.71 -16.13 3.94
CA ALA A 57 5.33 -16.10 5.35
C ALA A 57 6.58 -16.29 6.24
N ASN A 58 7.05 -15.21 6.87
CA ASN A 58 8.15 -15.15 7.85
C ASN A 58 9.59 -14.96 7.32
N LYS A 59 9.81 -14.50 6.09
CA LYS A 59 11.18 -14.14 5.65
C LYS A 59 11.53 -12.67 5.90
N ASN A 60 12.82 -12.41 6.11
CA ASN A 60 13.40 -11.07 6.25
C ASN A 60 12.87 -10.13 5.17
N GLU A 61 12.65 -8.85 5.51
CA GLU A 61 12.29 -7.83 4.53
C GLU A 61 13.28 -7.86 3.36
N HIS A 62 12.78 -8.17 2.17
CA HIS A 62 13.53 -8.05 0.93
C HIS A 62 13.62 -6.57 0.53
N SER A 63 14.64 -6.22 -0.26
CA SER A 63 14.73 -4.88 -0.85
C SER A 63 13.57 -4.64 -1.82
N ILE A 64 13.25 -3.37 -2.08
CA ILE A 64 12.16 -3.04 -3.00
C ILE A 64 12.40 -3.62 -4.40
N SER A 65 13.65 -3.54 -4.86
CA SER A 65 14.07 -4.08 -6.16
C SER A 65 13.89 -5.59 -6.26
N TRP A 66 13.98 -6.31 -5.14
CA TRP A 66 13.71 -7.75 -5.14
C TRP A 66 12.23 -8.03 -5.44
N TYR A 67 11.31 -7.30 -4.82
CA TYR A 67 9.87 -7.44 -5.09
C TYR A 67 9.52 -7.03 -6.52
N GLU A 68 10.10 -5.93 -7.00
CA GLU A 68 9.93 -5.46 -8.39
C GLU A 68 10.39 -6.52 -9.39
N CYS A 69 11.58 -7.09 -9.21
CA CYS A 69 12.07 -8.18 -10.05
C CYS A 69 11.15 -9.40 -9.98
N LYS A 70 10.73 -9.80 -8.77
CA LYS A 70 9.89 -10.99 -8.59
C LYS A 70 8.51 -10.83 -9.23
N LEU A 71 7.92 -9.65 -9.15
CA LEU A 71 6.68 -9.32 -9.84
C LEU A 71 6.87 -9.26 -11.36
N ALA A 72 8.00 -8.73 -11.84
CA ALA A 72 8.30 -8.64 -13.26
C ALA A 72 8.46 -10.01 -13.94
N GLU A 73 8.87 -11.05 -13.20
CA GLU A 73 8.85 -12.44 -13.68
C GLU A 73 7.42 -12.94 -14.01
N THR A 74 6.41 -12.36 -13.35
CA THR A 74 5.00 -12.74 -13.53
C THR A 74 4.26 -11.79 -14.47
N ASP A 75 4.39 -10.48 -14.23
CA ASP A 75 3.70 -9.41 -14.96
C ASP A 75 4.44 -8.08 -14.73
N SER A 76 5.03 -7.52 -15.79
CA SER A 76 5.78 -6.26 -15.74
C SER A 76 4.92 -5.06 -15.36
N MET A 77 3.62 -5.07 -15.69
CA MET A 77 2.69 -4.02 -15.26
C MET A 77 2.49 -4.05 -13.75
N ARG A 78 2.50 -5.24 -13.13
CA ARG A 78 2.36 -5.36 -11.67
C ARG A 78 3.61 -4.92 -10.94
N SER A 79 4.78 -5.14 -11.52
CA SER A 79 6.04 -4.58 -11.03
C SER A 79 5.98 -3.04 -11.04
N LEU A 80 5.53 -2.43 -12.13
CA LEU A 80 5.39 -0.97 -12.22
C LEU A 80 4.37 -0.42 -11.21
N ARG A 81 3.20 -1.06 -11.08
CA ARG A 81 2.17 -0.68 -10.11
C ARG A 81 2.69 -0.76 -8.67
N PHE A 82 3.42 -1.83 -8.34
CA PHE A 82 4.05 -1.96 -7.03
C PHE A 82 5.10 -0.87 -6.76
N HIS A 83 5.92 -0.53 -7.75
CA HIS A 83 6.86 0.60 -7.64
C HIS A 83 6.12 1.92 -7.37
N SER A 84 5.00 2.16 -8.05
CA SER A 84 4.16 3.33 -7.80
C SER A 84 3.61 3.35 -6.38
N LEU A 85 3.13 2.22 -5.85
CA LEU A 85 2.69 2.09 -4.45
C LEU A 85 3.82 2.39 -3.46
N TYR A 86 5.03 1.92 -3.72
CA TYR A 86 6.19 2.24 -2.90
C TYR A 86 6.47 3.74 -2.88
N CYS A 87 6.54 4.38 -4.04
CA CYS A 87 6.77 5.82 -4.17
C CYS A 87 5.68 6.63 -3.46
N THR A 88 4.40 6.29 -3.68
CA THR A 88 3.28 7.06 -3.13
C THR A 88 3.08 6.81 -1.63
N LEU A 89 2.90 5.55 -1.22
CA LEU A 89 2.53 5.23 0.16
C LEU A 89 3.71 5.25 1.12
N SER A 90 4.87 4.69 0.71
CA SER A 90 6.03 4.59 1.60
C SER A 90 6.82 5.88 1.62
N LEU A 91 7.14 6.45 0.44
CA LEU A 91 7.96 7.66 0.36
C LEU A 91 7.12 8.93 0.56
N SER A 92 6.22 9.25 -0.38
CA SER A 92 5.46 10.52 -0.35
C SER A 92 4.58 10.66 0.89
N MET A 93 3.82 9.64 1.25
CA MET A 93 2.99 9.67 2.46
C MET A 93 3.80 9.27 3.70
N GLY A 94 4.33 8.05 3.73
CA GLY A 94 4.90 7.43 4.93
C GLY A 94 6.19 8.07 5.45
N PHE A 95 7.00 8.63 4.56
CA PHE A 95 8.27 9.28 4.88
C PHE A 95 8.12 10.81 4.86
N ASP A 96 7.71 11.38 3.73
CA ASP A 96 7.62 12.82 3.58
C ASP A 96 6.38 13.39 4.27
N GLY A 97 5.24 12.72 4.22
CA GLY A 97 3.99 13.24 4.76
C GLY A 97 3.42 14.37 3.92
N ILE A 98 3.39 14.21 2.59
CA ILE A 98 2.86 15.22 1.68
C ILE A 98 1.38 15.50 2.01
N LEU A 99 1.06 16.77 2.22
CA LEU A 99 -0.25 17.22 2.71
C LEU A 99 -1.31 17.37 1.61
N LEU A 100 -1.00 17.00 0.37
CA LEU A 100 -1.90 17.15 -0.76
C LEU A 100 -2.91 15.97 -0.81
N PRO A 101 -4.23 16.20 -0.70
CA PRO A 101 -5.24 15.13 -0.66
C PRO A 101 -5.24 14.16 -1.84
N SER A 102 -4.90 14.65 -3.04
CA SER A 102 -4.83 13.81 -4.24
C SER A 102 -3.75 12.74 -4.15
N ILE A 103 -2.64 12.98 -3.44
CA ILE A 103 -1.57 11.98 -3.25
C ILE A 103 -2.07 10.84 -2.36
N SER A 104 -2.74 11.16 -1.24
CA SER A 104 -3.31 10.14 -0.36
C SER A 104 -4.39 9.33 -1.05
N SER A 105 -5.28 10.00 -1.80
CA SER A 105 -6.38 9.34 -2.51
C SER A 105 -5.86 8.36 -3.56
N ALA A 106 -4.97 8.84 -4.45
CA ALA A 106 -4.38 8.01 -5.50
C ALA A 106 -3.61 6.81 -4.93
N GLY A 107 -2.87 6.99 -3.84
CA GLY A 107 -2.14 5.89 -3.19
C GLY A 107 -3.05 4.84 -2.58
N LEU A 108 -4.12 5.25 -1.90
CA LEU A 108 -5.06 4.34 -1.23
C LEU A 108 -5.96 3.60 -2.23
N GLU A 109 -6.35 4.23 -3.32
CA GLU A 109 -7.10 3.62 -4.43
C GLU A 109 -6.24 2.58 -5.17
N GLU A 110 -5.01 2.94 -5.54
CA GLU A 110 -4.08 2.01 -6.19
C GLU A 110 -3.78 0.79 -5.30
N ALA A 111 -3.75 0.98 -3.97
CA ALA A 111 -3.53 -0.10 -3.03
C ALA A 111 -4.71 -1.08 -2.97
N ASP A 112 -5.93 -0.58 -3.06
CA ASP A 112 -7.13 -1.41 -3.12
C ASP A 112 -7.13 -2.29 -4.36
N GLU A 113 -6.88 -1.70 -5.52
CA GLU A 113 -6.85 -2.42 -6.79
C GLU A 113 -5.72 -3.45 -6.83
N PHE A 114 -4.56 -3.14 -6.23
CA PHE A 114 -3.45 -4.07 -6.16
C PHE A 114 -3.76 -5.27 -5.26
N ILE A 115 -4.39 -5.03 -4.09
CA ILE A 115 -4.82 -6.12 -3.20
C ILE A 115 -5.95 -6.93 -3.84
N GLU A 116 -6.89 -6.28 -4.53
CA GLU A 116 -7.95 -6.96 -5.28
C GLU A 116 -7.37 -7.87 -6.37
N TRP A 117 -6.37 -7.39 -7.10
CA TRP A 117 -5.67 -8.23 -8.07
C TRP A 117 -5.05 -9.47 -7.40
N ILE A 118 -4.41 -9.32 -6.24
CA ILE A 118 -3.89 -10.47 -5.48
C ILE A 118 -5.01 -11.44 -5.08
N GLU A 119 -6.15 -10.92 -4.60
CA GLU A 119 -7.33 -11.71 -4.24
C GLU A 119 -7.82 -12.54 -5.44
N THR A 120 -7.95 -11.93 -6.62
CA THR A 120 -8.40 -12.66 -7.83
C THR A 120 -7.46 -13.80 -8.22
N LYS A 121 -6.14 -13.61 -8.11
CA LYS A 121 -5.15 -14.67 -8.38
C LYS A 121 -5.14 -15.77 -7.32
N SER A 122 -5.45 -15.41 -6.08
CA SER A 122 -5.53 -16.33 -4.95
C SER A 122 -6.74 -17.28 -5.01
N VAL A 123 -7.82 -16.87 -5.69
CA VAL A 123 -9.04 -17.70 -5.87
C VAL A 123 -8.93 -18.61 -7.09
N ALA A 124 -8.10 -18.26 -8.07
CA ALA A 124 -7.89 -19.03 -9.29
C ALA A 124 -6.91 -20.21 -9.14
N THR A 125 -6.38 -20.45 -7.93
CA THR A 125 -5.43 -21.53 -7.60
C THR A 125 -6.03 -22.42 -6.52
#